data_AF-A0A0B7NIW2-F1
#
_entry.id   AF-A0A0B7NIW2-F1
#
_cell.length_a   1.000
_cell.length_b   1.000
_cell.length_c   1.000
_cell.angle_alpha   90.00
_cell.angle_beta   90.00
_cell.angle_gamma   90.00
#
_symmetry.space_group_name_H-M   'P 1'
#
loop_
_entity.id
_entity.type
_entity.pdbx_description
1 polymer ?
#
loop_
_entity_poly.entity_id
_entity_poly.type
_entity_poly.pdbx_seq_one_letter_code
_entity_poly.pdbx_strand_id
1 'polypeptide(L)'
;MRSITMADLEQKAQRLPNQFTLAIDESVTLAENNLSATVASGSLSQEQLVELLEPALRILTNHSNMKPHLDNGMNQNGIYYNSDYFRLYLAFEQFQRTFAILFPNEVMKVPETAGSADNDAGSATTAAATPAAERDKDRERNANMKAYRVWIEPLLTETNWAAFRRNIVVGERMMQLTKLVGQGVLLMTKELSGSKLHLTFTNSEWDEFINGLQSGRWDQTIEWENGQKKQLGDTKSLLVSELQLKFATHYWFYPDGSMVSSKERRLVIHASTVTNNSSSSNNMLLHRNSMDPSNLIHNHHQQQHQRLHTPH
;
A
#
# COMPACT_ATOMS: atom_id res chain seq x y z
N MET A 1 8.80 6.22 14.57
CA MET A 1 7.83 6.79 13.59
C MET A 1 7.38 8.21 13.93
N ARG A 2 7.07 8.54 15.20
CA ARG A 2 6.58 9.87 15.59
C ARG A 2 7.53 11.03 15.21
N SER A 3 8.85 10.83 15.28
CA SER A 3 9.86 11.83 14.93
C SER A 3 10.04 12.14 13.44
N ILE A 4 9.47 11.35 12.53
CA ILE A 4 9.65 11.54 11.08
C ILE A 4 8.84 12.74 10.60
N THR A 5 9.49 13.68 9.95
CA THR A 5 8.85 14.88 9.40
C THR A 5 8.75 14.82 7.88
N MET A 6 7.90 15.67 7.31
CA MET A 6 7.83 15.88 5.85
C MET A 6 9.18 16.31 5.27
N ALA A 7 9.96 17.09 6.03
CA ALA A 7 11.30 17.54 5.62
C ALA A 7 12.30 16.37 5.53
N ASP A 8 12.20 15.40 6.45
CA ASP A 8 13.03 14.19 6.40
C ASP A 8 12.73 13.37 5.14
N LEU A 9 11.44 13.21 4.82
CA LEU A 9 10.99 12.51 3.62
C LEU A 9 11.41 13.24 2.33
N GLU A 10 11.36 14.58 2.31
CA GLU A 10 11.85 15.37 1.17
C GLU A 10 13.36 15.17 0.96
N GLN A 11 14.14 15.18 2.04
CA GLN A 11 15.58 14.92 1.95
C GLN A 11 15.87 13.52 1.41
N LYS A 12 15.08 12.52 1.82
CA LYS A 12 15.18 11.14 1.30
C LYS A 12 14.81 11.07 -0.18
N ALA A 13 13.72 11.72 -0.59
CA ALA A 13 13.27 11.77 -1.98
C ALA A 13 14.31 12.42 -2.91
N GLN A 14 14.99 13.48 -2.45
CA GLN A 14 16.04 14.16 -3.22
C GLN A 14 17.30 13.32 -3.48
N ARG A 15 17.52 12.27 -2.68
CA ARG A 15 18.65 11.34 -2.89
C ARG A 15 18.35 10.26 -3.92
N LEU A 16 17.09 10.13 -4.34
CA LEU A 16 16.73 9.17 -5.37
C LEU A 16 17.21 9.65 -6.75
N PRO A 17 17.55 8.72 -7.66
CA PRO A 17 17.89 9.06 -9.04
C PRO A 17 16.78 9.87 -9.74
N ASN A 18 17.15 10.74 -10.68
CA ASN A 18 16.19 11.58 -11.41
C ASN A 18 15.11 10.80 -12.18
N GLN A 19 15.40 9.56 -12.59
CA GLN A 19 14.49 8.67 -13.32
C GLN A 19 13.98 7.53 -12.42
N PHE A 20 13.97 7.74 -11.11
CA PHE A 20 13.50 6.74 -10.17
C PHE A 20 12.00 6.49 -10.36
N THR A 21 11.62 5.22 -10.38
CA THR A 21 10.24 4.75 -10.41
C THR A 21 10.08 3.51 -9.56
N LEU A 22 8.91 3.36 -8.94
CA LEU A 22 8.46 2.14 -8.30
C LEU A 22 7.87 1.13 -9.30
N ALA A 23 7.64 1.54 -10.54
CA ALA A 23 7.19 0.65 -11.59
C ALA A 23 8.26 -0.37 -11.96
N ILE A 24 7.78 -1.50 -12.45
CA ILE A 24 8.55 -2.46 -13.24
C ILE A 24 8.12 -2.32 -14.69
N ASP A 25 8.94 -2.80 -15.61
CA ASP A 25 8.51 -2.94 -16.99
C ASP A 25 7.32 -3.92 -17.03
N GLU A 26 6.24 -3.56 -17.74
CA GLU A 26 5.14 -4.48 -17.97
C GLU A 26 5.58 -5.51 -19.01
N SER A 27 5.53 -6.80 -18.68
CA SER A 27 5.65 -7.85 -19.70
C SER A 27 4.47 -7.71 -20.65
N VAL A 28 4.71 -7.69 -21.96
CA VAL A 28 3.72 -7.52 -23.04
C VAL A 28 2.33 -7.95 -22.58
N THR A 29 1.48 -6.97 -22.29
CA THR A 29 0.06 -7.12 -21.97
C THR A 29 -0.68 -7.56 -23.23
N LEU A 30 -0.40 -8.78 -23.70
CA LEU A 30 -1.45 -9.56 -24.36
C LEU A 30 -2.52 -9.67 -23.27
N ALA A 31 -3.57 -8.85 -23.38
CA ALA A 31 -4.66 -8.77 -22.38
C ALA A 31 -4.88 -10.17 -21.81
N GLU A 32 -4.67 -10.34 -20.50
CA GLU A 32 -4.53 -11.67 -19.86
C GLU A 32 -5.66 -12.63 -20.29
N ASN A 33 -6.84 -12.07 -20.57
CA ASN A 33 -8.01 -12.72 -21.14
C ASN A 33 -7.77 -13.37 -22.52
N ASN A 34 -7.12 -12.68 -23.45
CA ASN A 34 -6.79 -13.20 -24.78
C ASN A 34 -5.71 -14.28 -24.72
N LEU A 35 -4.72 -14.11 -23.84
CA LEU A 35 -3.67 -15.11 -23.64
C LEU A 35 -4.23 -16.39 -23.02
N SER A 36 -5.05 -16.26 -21.97
CA SER A 36 -5.71 -17.38 -21.30
C SER A 36 -6.63 -18.16 -22.25
N ALA A 37 -7.43 -17.47 -23.07
CA ALA A 37 -8.27 -18.11 -24.08
C ALA A 37 -7.46 -18.86 -25.14
N THR A 38 -6.34 -18.29 -25.57
CA THR A 38 -5.43 -18.91 -26.56
C THR A 38 -4.79 -20.17 -25.98
N VAL A 39 -4.27 -20.12 -24.75
CA VAL A 39 -3.69 -21.29 -24.06
C VAL A 39 -4.76 -22.37 -23.84
N ALA A 40 -5.98 -22.00 -23.43
CA ALA A 40 -7.08 -22.95 -23.21
C ALA A 40 -7.53 -23.66 -24.50
N SER A 41 -7.36 -23.01 -25.66
CA SER A 41 -7.65 -23.63 -26.96
C SER A 41 -6.63 -24.68 -27.40
N GLY A 42 -5.51 -24.82 -26.67
CA GLY A 42 -4.45 -25.79 -26.97
C GLY A 42 -3.69 -25.49 -28.27
N SER A 43 -3.80 -24.26 -28.80
CA SER A 43 -3.24 -23.88 -30.09
C SER A 43 -1.73 -23.58 -30.07
N LEU A 44 -1.11 -23.57 -28.88
CA LEU A 44 0.29 -23.19 -28.69
C LEU A 44 1.15 -24.42 -28.37
N SER A 45 2.33 -24.50 -28.98
CA SER A 45 3.34 -25.50 -28.62
C SER A 45 4.04 -25.13 -27.30
N GLN A 46 4.74 -26.09 -26.70
CA GLN A 46 5.52 -25.86 -25.48
C GLN A 46 6.57 -24.76 -25.68
N GLU A 47 7.26 -24.74 -26.83
CA GLU A 47 8.27 -23.73 -27.15
C GLU A 47 7.66 -22.33 -27.21
N GLN A 48 6.46 -22.19 -27.79
CA GLN A 48 5.75 -20.91 -27.85
C GLN A 48 5.33 -20.42 -26.45
N LEU A 49 4.92 -21.33 -25.56
CA LEU A 49 4.63 -20.99 -24.16
C LEU A 49 5.88 -20.48 -23.44
N VAL A 50 7.04 -21.08 -23.69
CA VAL A 50 8.32 -20.63 -23.11
C VAL A 50 8.70 -19.25 -23.62
N GLU A 51 8.56 -18.99 -24.93
CA GLU A 51 8.81 -17.68 -25.52
C GLU A 51 7.91 -16.59 -24.92
N LEU A 52 6.65 -16.91 -24.61
CA LEU A 52 5.71 -16.00 -23.98
C LEU A 52 6.03 -15.73 -22.49
N LEU A 53 6.73 -16.65 -21.81
CA LEU A 53 7.18 -16.47 -20.43
C LEU A 53 8.45 -15.60 -20.35
N GLU A 54 9.29 -15.59 -21.39
CA GLU A 54 10.61 -14.93 -21.42
C GLU A 54 10.58 -13.49 -20.90
N PRO A 55 9.65 -12.61 -21.31
CA PRO A 55 9.70 -11.22 -20.88
C PRO A 55 9.54 -11.08 -19.37
N ALA A 56 8.60 -11.83 -18.76
CA ALA A 56 8.38 -11.81 -17.32
C ALA A 56 9.58 -12.40 -16.55
N LEU A 57 10.19 -13.46 -17.06
CA LEU A 57 11.42 -14.02 -16.50
C LEU A 57 12.59 -13.04 -16.58
N ARG A 58 12.76 -12.35 -17.70
CA ARG A 58 13.83 -11.35 -17.90
C ARG A 58 13.68 -10.18 -16.92
N ILE A 59 12.46 -9.69 -16.72
CA ILE A 59 12.17 -8.59 -15.78
C ILE A 59 12.46 -9.06 -14.34
N LEU A 60 11.94 -10.22 -13.94
CA LEU A 60 12.19 -10.79 -12.62
C LEU A 60 13.67 -11.00 -12.34
N THR A 61 14.41 -11.57 -13.30
CA THR A 61 15.84 -11.89 -13.11
C THR A 61 16.71 -10.64 -13.12
N ASN A 62 16.38 -9.62 -13.91
CA ASN A 62 17.02 -8.30 -13.85
C ASN A 62 16.92 -7.72 -12.44
N HIS A 63 15.72 -7.70 -11.86
CA HIS A 63 15.53 -7.25 -10.48
C HIS A 63 16.24 -8.16 -9.47
N SER A 64 16.13 -9.47 -9.61
CA SER A 64 16.71 -10.45 -8.69
C SER A 64 18.24 -10.38 -8.61
N ASN A 65 18.88 -9.98 -9.72
CA ASN A 65 20.33 -9.88 -9.82
C ASN A 65 20.87 -8.48 -9.52
N MET A 66 20.03 -7.54 -9.05
CA MET A 66 20.53 -6.26 -8.58
C MET A 66 21.37 -6.45 -7.31
N LYS A 67 22.42 -5.64 -7.16
CA LYS A 67 23.37 -5.67 -6.04
C LYS A 67 22.72 -5.86 -4.64
N PRO A 68 21.60 -5.21 -4.29
CA PRO A 68 20.93 -5.41 -2.99
C PRO A 68 20.50 -6.85 -2.68
N HIS A 69 20.40 -7.71 -3.69
CA HIS A 69 19.81 -9.04 -3.61
C HIS A 69 20.83 -10.18 -3.78
N LEU A 70 22.04 -9.87 -4.24
CA LEU A 70 23.10 -10.84 -4.57
C LEU A 70 23.88 -11.29 -3.34
N ASP A 71 24.33 -10.33 -2.54
CA ASP A 71 25.06 -10.62 -1.31
C ASP A 71 24.07 -11.08 -0.22
N ASN A 72 24.58 -11.77 0.80
CA ASN A 72 23.93 -11.78 2.11
C ASN A 72 23.91 -10.32 2.68
N GLY A 73 23.45 -9.25 2.02
CA GLY A 73 22.04 -8.80 1.98
C GLY A 73 21.55 -8.31 3.35
N MET A 74 22.02 -8.99 4.40
CA MET A 74 21.90 -8.73 5.83
C MET A 74 23.15 -8.08 6.44
N ASN A 75 24.26 -7.96 5.71
CA ASN A 75 25.33 -7.05 6.10
C ASN A 75 24.82 -5.60 6.03
N GLN A 76 25.33 -4.74 6.90
CA GLN A 76 24.76 -3.45 7.36
C GLN A 76 24.41 -2.40 6.28
N ASN A 77 24.62 -2.71 5.00
CA ASN A 77 24.26 -1.90 3.83
C ASN A 77 22.84 -2.18 3.30
N GLY A 78 22.18 -3.28 3.71
CA GLY A 78 20.78 -3.62 3.35
C GLY A 78 19.71 -2.64 3.87
N ILE A 79 20.16 -1.57 4.52
CA ILE A 79 19.37 -0.53 5.18
C ILE A 79 18.78 0.48 4.15
N TYR A 80 18.97 0.32 2.84
CA TYR A 80 18.55 1.34 1.86
C TYR A 80 17.70 0.91 0.67
N TYR A 81 17.28 -0.35 0.59
CA TYR A 81 16.77 -0.91 -0.66
C TYR A 81 15.29 -1.33 -0.63
N ASN A 82 14.46 -0.68 0.21
CA ASN A 82 13.04 -1.02 0.33
C ASN A 82 12.31 -0.99 -1.00
N SER A 83 12.61 0.02 -1.83
CA SER A 83 12.07 0.14 -3.17
C SER A 83 12.50 -1.00 -4.09
N ASP A 84 13.74 -1.48 -3.97
CA ASP A 84 14.24 -2.58 -4.80
C ASP A 84 13.58 -3.90 -4.39
N TYR A 85 13.42 -4.16 -3.09
CA TYR A 85 12.62 -5.31 -2.61
C TYR A 85 11.17 -5.22 -3.07
N PHE A 86 10.56 -4.03 -3.00
CA PHE A 86 9.20 -3.81 -3.50
C PHE A 86 9.09 -4.11 -5.00
N ARG A 87 9.98 -3.57 -5.82
CA ARG A 87 10.01 -3.81 -7.28
C ARG A 87 10.30 -5.27 -7.63
N LEU A 88 11.20 -5.91 -6.90
CA LEU A 88 11.46 -7.35 -7.03
C LEU A 88 10.17 -8.16 -6.82
N TYR A 89 9.37 -7.81 -5.80
CA TYR A 89 8.12 -8.50 -5.56
C TYR A 89 7.07 -8.23 -6.64
N LEU A 90 6.95 -6.99 -7.14
CA LEU A 90 6.08 -6.70 -8.29
C LEU A 90 6.46 -7.55 -9.50
N ALA A 91 7.77 -7.68 -9.78
CA ALA A 91 8.25 -8.49 -10.90
C ALA A 91 7.95 -9.97 -10.70
N PHE A 92 8.03 -10.44 -9.44
CA PHE A 92 7.67 -11.80 -9.09
C PHE A 92 6.17 -12.06 -9.22
N GLU A 93 5.32 -11.13 -8.80
CA GLU A 93 3.86 -11.23 -8.96
C GLU A 93 3.47 -11.28 -10.44
N GLN A 94 4.08 -10.42 -11.27
CA GLN A 94 3.90 -10.45 -12.73
C GLN A 94 4.31 -11.83 -13.30
N PHE A 95 5.48 -12.35 -12.91
CA PHE A 95 5.90 -13.69 -13.30
C PHE A 95 4.91 -14.77 -12.86
N GLN A 96 4.43 -14.75 -11.61
CA GLN A 96 3.49 -15.76 -11.10
C GLN A 96 2.18 -15.76 -11.89
N ARG A 97 1.62 -14.59 -12.21
CA ARG A 97 0.40 -14.46 -13.02
C ARG A 97 0.61 -15.01 -14.42
N THR A 98 1.68 -14.58 -15.10
CA THR A 98 2.03 -15.06 -16.44
C THR A 98 2.27 -16.57 -16.45
N PHE A 99 3.00 -17.09 -15.47
CA PHE A 99 3.27 -18.52 -15.34
C PHE A 99 2.00 -19.33 -15.11
N ALA A 100 1.09 -18.86 -14.25
CA ALA A 100 -0.17 -19.54 -13.98
C ALA A 100 -1.10 -19.58 -15.20
N ILE A 101 -1.04 -18.57 -16.07
CA ILE A 101 -1.78 -18.55 -17.35
C ILE A 101 -1.18 -19.54 -18.35
N LEU A 102 0.14 -19.56 -18.50
CA LEU A 102 0.85 -20.36 -19.51
C LEU A 102 0.98 -21.84 -19.11
N PHE A 103 1.17 -22.12 -17.82
CA PHE A 103 1.41 -23.45 -17.26
C PHE A 103 0.41 -23.78 -16.14
N PRO A 104 -0.92 -23.75 -16.40
CA PRO A 104 -1.96 -23.85 -15.38
C PRO A 104 -1.96 -25.19 -14.62
N ASN A 105 -1.34 -26.23 -15.17
CA ASN A 105 -1.23 -27.56 -14.57
C ASN A 105 0.04 -27.74 -13.71
N GLU A 106 0.97 -26.78 -13.75
CA GLU A 106 2.24 -26.84 -13.02
C GLU A 106 2.22 -26.05 -11.70
N VAL A 107 1.15 -25.30 -11.44
CA VAL A 107 0.97 -24.49 -10.23
C VAL A 107 -0.32 -24.84 -9.50
N MET A 108 -0.28 -24.73 -8.18
CA MET A 108 -1.48 -24.71 -7.37
C MET A 108 -2.11 -23.31 -7.45
N LYS A 109 -3.43 -23.28 -7.69
CA LYS A 109 -4.20 -22.04 -7.76
C LYS A 109 -4.14 -21.33 -6.43
N VAL A 110 -3.47 -20.18 -6.39
CA VAL A 110 -3.52 -19.29 -5.23
C VAL A 110 -4.90 -18.62 -5.24
N PRO A 111 -5.72 -18.74 -4.19
CA PRO A 111 -7.01 -18.03 -4.12
C PRO A 111 -6.78 -16.51 -4.25
N GLU A 112 -7.46 -15.84 -5.18
CA GLU A 112 -7.33 -14.41 -5.52
C GLU A 112 -7.53 -13.43 -4.33
N THR A 113 -7.96 -13.93 -3.17
CA THR A 113 -8.22 -13.18 -1.93
C THR A 113 -7.03 -12.52 -1.23
N ALA A 114 -5.80 -12.57 -1.77
CA ALA A 114 -4.65 -11.86 -1.21
C ALA A 114 -4.29 -10.55 -1.96
N GLY A 115 -4.85 -10.34 -3.15
CA GLY A 115 -4.44 -9.28 -4.08
C GLY A 115 -5.42 -8.13 -4.20
N SER A 116 -6.71 -8.45 -4.35
CA SER A 116 -7.76 -7.51 -4.76
C SER A 116 -8.90 -7.51 -3.75
N ALA A 117 -8.77 -6.69 -2.70
CA ALA A 117 -9.93 -6.23 -1.94
C ALA A 117 -10.47 -4.99 -2.64
N ASP A 118 -11.13 -5.18 -3.78
CA ASP A 118 -12.10 -4.20 -4.22
C ASP A 118 -13.20 -4.15 -3.18
N ASN A 119 -13.55 -2.92 -2.80
CA ASN A 119 -14.59 -2.61 -1.82
C ASN A 119 -15.90 -3.29 -2.22
N ASP A 120 -16.26 -4.38 -1.56
CA ASP A 120 -17.67 -4.69 -1.35
C ASP A 120 -17.92 -4.89 0.15
N ALA A 121 -18.54 -3.86 0.73
CA ALA A 121 -18.99 -3.84 2.10
C ALA A 121 -20.20 -4.79 2.21
N GLY A 122 -19.96 -6.09 2.39
CA GLY A 122 -21.10 -7.01 2.34
C GLY A 122 -20.84 -8.49 2.58
N SER A 123 -19.80 -8.91 3.28
CA SER A 123 -19.82 -10.26 3.88
C SER A 123 -18.95 -10.34 5.13
N ALA A 124 -19.60 -10.08 6.27
CA ALA A 124 -19.07 -10.42 7.58
C ALA A 124 -19.08 -11.94 7.76
N THR A 125 -18.13 -12.63 7.15
CA THR A 125 -17.61 -13.87 7.71
C THR A 125 -16.17 -13.64 8.11
N THR A 126 -15.99 -13.22 9.36
CA THR A 126 -14.74 -13.37 10.11
C THR A 126 -14.42 -14.86 10.20
N ALA A 127 -13.91 -15.44 9.11
CA ALA A 127 -13.13 -16.67 9.22
C ALA A 127 -11.80 -16.24 9.82
N ALA A 128 -11.71 -16.27 11.15
CA ALA A 128 -10.42 -16.36 11.82
C ALA A 128 -9.64 -17.46 11.09
N ALA A 129 -8.51 -17.11 10.48
CA ALA A 129 -7.69 -18.06 9.75
C ALA A 129 -7.35 -19.20 10.71
N THR A 130 -8.02 -20.34 10.55
CA THR A 130 -7.70 -21.52 11.35
C THR A 130 -6.25 -21.92 11.02
N PRO A 131 -5.47 -22.41 12.00
CA PRO A 131 -4.09 -22.84 11.77
C PRO A 131 -3.92 -23.83 10.60
N ALA A 132 -4.99 -24.56 10.26
CA ALA A 132 -5.05 -25.42 9.09
C ALA A 132 -5.00 -24.65 7.75
N ALA A 133 -5.76 -23.57 7.62
CA ALA A 133 -5.83 -22.77 6.39
C ALA A 133 -4.52 -22.01 6.11
N GLU A 134 -3.80 -21.58 7.15
CA GLU A 134 -2.46 -20.97 7.00
C GLU A 134 -1.42 -22.01 6.57
N ARG A 135 -1.46 -23.21 7.17
CA ARG A 135 -0.58 -24.33 6.75
C ARG A 135 -0.82 -24.72 5.29
N ASP A 136 -2.06 -24.66 4.82
CA ASP A 136 -2.40 -24.95 3.44
C ASP A 136 -1.84 -23.88 2.48
N LYS A 137 -1.95 -22.59 2.82
CA LYS A 137 -1.33 -21.50 2.05
C LYS A 137 0.19 -21.59 1.97
N ASP A 138 0.85 -21.90 3.09
CA ASP A 138 2.30 -22.08 3.12
C ASP A 138 2.75 -23.28 2.30
N ARG A 139 1.96 -24.35 2.32
CA ARG A 139 2.19 -25.54 1.49
C ARG A 139 2.03 -25.21 0.00
N GLU A 140 1.00 -24.46 -0.37
CA GLU A 140 0.76 -23.99 -1.73
C GLU A 140 1.89 -23.12 -2.26
N ARG A 141 2.30 -22.11 -1.48
CA ARG A 141 3.43 -21.26 -1.80
C ARG A 141 4.71 -22.08 -2.00
N ASN A 142 4.99 -23.02 -1.11
CA ASN A 142 6.19 -23.86 -1.21
C ASN A 142 6.17 -24.78 -2.44
N ALA A 143 5.00 -25.33 -2.80
CA ALA A 143 4.85 -26.14 -4.00
C ALA A 143 5.08 -25.29 -5.27
N ASN A 144 4.47 -24.12 -5.35
CA ASN A 144 4.65 -23.19 -6.47
C ASN A 144 6.10 -22.73 -6.59
N MET A 145 6.76 -22.37 -5.49
CA MET A 145 8.20 -22.05 -5.50
C MET A 145 9.06 -23.20 -6.02
N LYS A 146 8.70 -24.45 -5.72
CA LYS A 146 9.41 -25.61 -6.28
C LYS A 146 9.23 -25.71 -7.79
N ALA A 147 8.04 -25.45 -8.31
CA ALA A 147 7.78 -25.42 -9.75
C ALA A 147 8.58 -24.30 -10.45
N TYR A 148 8.62 -23.11 -9.86
CA TYR A 148 9.32 -21.96 -10.44
C TYR A 148 10.85 -22.11 -10.48
N ARG A 149 11.41 -22.91 -9.58
CA ARG A 149 12.87 -23.02 -9.39
C ARG A 149 13.62 -23.34 -10.69
N VAL A 150 13.11 -24.27 -11.49
CA VAL A 150 13.79 -24.69 -12.74
C VAL A 150 13.87 -23.58 -13.79
N TRP A 151 12.96 -22.61 -13.72
CA TRP A 151 12.89 -21.48 -14.64
C TRP A 151 13.74 -20.29 -14.16
N ILE A 152 13.76 -20.05 -12.85
CA ILE A 152 14.38 -18.86 -12.28
C ILE A 152 15.82 -19.11 -11.88
N GLU A 153 16.11 -20.21 -11.17
CA GLU A 153 17.44 -20.44 -10.56
C GLU A 153 18.60 -20.39 -11.57
N PRO A 154 18.49 -20.97 -12.79
CA PRO A 154 19.57 -20.90 -13.78
C PRO A 154 19.92 -19.47 -14.23
N LEU A 155 18.98 -18.53 -14.06
CA LEU A 155 19.12 -17.13 -14.45
C LEU A 155 19.57 -16.23 -13.29
N LEU A 156 19.70 -16.78 -12.08
CA LEU A 156 20.20 -16.06 -10.92
C LEU A 156 21.74 -16.03 -10.93
N THR A 157 22.32 -14.89 -10.58
CA THR A 157 23.76 -14.80 -10.31
C THR A 157 24.16 -15.79 -9.21
N GLU A 158 25.24 -16.54 -9.46
CA GLU A 158 25.70 -17.63 -8.60
C GLU A 158 24.63 -18.70 -8.29
N THR A 159 23.53 -18.76 -9.05
CA THR A 159 22.42 -19.69 -8.82
C THR A 159 21.86 -19.62 -7.39
N ASN A 160 21.87 -18.43 -6.76
CA ASN A 160 21.54 -18.28 -5.35
C ASN A 160 20.03 -18.29 -5.05
N TRP A 161 19.38 -19.44 -5.26
CA TRP A 161 17.95 -19.64 -5.03
C TRP A 161 17.51 -19.33 -3.60
N ALA A 162 18.35 -19.65 -2.61
CA ALA A 162 18.03 -19.40 -1.22
C ALA A 162 17.92 -17.90 -0.90
N ALA A 163 18.81 -17.07 -1.45
CA ALA A 163 18.72 -15.62 -1.31
C ALA A 163 17.49 -15.06 -2.02
N PHE A 164 17.25 -15.48 -3.26
CA PHE A 164 16.06 -15.08 -4.02
C PHE A 164 14.77 -15.30 -3.22
N ARG A 165 14.54 -16.52 -2.69
CA ARG A 165 13.34 -16.82 -1.89
C ARG A 165 13.17 -15.91 -0.69
N ARG A 166 14.25 -15.61 0.05
CA ARG A 166 14.21 -14.70 1.20
C ARG A 166 13.86 -13.27 0.76
N ASN A 167 14.44 -12.82 -0.34
CA ASN A 167 14.21 -11.47 -0.87
C ASN A 167 12.78 -11.29 -1.38
N ILE A 168 12.16 -12.32 -1.95
CA ILE A 168 10.73 -12.31 -2.31
C ILE A 168 9.85 -12.09 -1.07
N VAL A 169 10.11 -12.81 0.03
CA VAL A 169 9.36 -12.62 1.28
C VAL A 169 9.50 -11.19 1.80
N VAL A 170 10.71 -10.61 1.74
CA VAL A 170 10.91 -9.21 2.15
C VAL A 170 10.11 -8.25 1.26
N GLY A 171 10.12 -8.46 -0.05
CA GLY A 171 9.37 -7.64 -0.99
C GLY A 171 7.86 -7.75 -0.81
N GLU A 172 7.36 -8.95 -0.51
CA GLU A 172 5.95 -9.20 -0.15
C GLU A 172 5.53 -8.36 1.05
N ARG A 173 6.35 -8.38 2.10
CA ARG A 173 6.14 -7.60 3.32
C ARG A 173 6.13 -6.09 3.03
N MET A 174 7.01 -5.61 2.16
CA MET A 174 6.98 -4.21 1.71
C MET A 174 5.69 -3.89 0.95
N MET A 175 5.26 -4.75 0.04
CA MET A 175 4.01 -4.58 -0.71
C MET A 175 2.79 -4.54 0.21
N GLN A 176 2.70 -5.44 1.19
CA GLN A 176 1.60 -5.45 2.16
C GLN A 176 1.55 -4.16 2.98
N LEU A 177 2.72 -3.65 3.40
CA LEU A 177 2.81 -2.35 4.05
C LEU A 177 2.35 -1.21 3.14
N THR A 178 2.83 -1.15 1.88
CA THR A 178 2.43 -0.07 0.97
C THR A 178 0.93 -0.10 0.65
N LYS A 179 0.30 -1.28 0.62
CA LYS A 179 -1.17 -1.39 0.49
C LYS A 179 -1.91 -0.76 1.68
N LEU A 180 -1.40 -0.93 2.90
CA LEU A 180 -2.06 -0.38 4.10
C LEU A 180 -1.78 1.11 4.29
N VAL A 181 -0.50 1.51 4.25
CA VAL A 181 -0.08 2.86 4.66
C VAL A 181 0.38 3.75 3.50
N GLY A 182 0.37 3.22 2.28
CA GLY A 182 0.79 3.90 1.06
C GLY A 182 2.29 3.76 0.76
N GLN A 183 2.66 3.98 -0.50
CA GLN A 183 4.04 3.81 -1.00
C GLN A 183 5.05 4.81 -0.41
N GLY A 184 4.60 5.93 0.18
CA GLY A 184 5.50 6.87 0.87
C GLY A 184 6.35 6.22 1.97
N VAL A 185 5.88 5.11 2.56
CA VAL A 185 6.65 4.31 3.52
C VAL A 185 7.98 3.80 2.96
N LEU A 186 8.10 3.61 1.64
CA LEU A 186 9.33 3.10 1.02
C LEU A 186 10.50 4.10 1.13
N LEU A 187 10.23 5.38 1.37
CA LEU A 187 11.26 6.38 1.68
C LEU A 187 11.93 6.14 3.05
N MET A 188 11.32 5.32 3.92
CA MET A 188 11.79 5.03 5.28
C MET A 188 12.93 4.01 5.37
N THR A 189 13.89 4.12 4.45
CA THR A 189 15.02 3.19 4.31
C THR A 189 15.72 2.79 5.62
N LYS A 190 16.13 3.76 6.45
CA LYS A 190 16.88 3.47 7.69
C LYS A 190 16.02 2.90 8.81
N GLU A 191 14.82 3.44 8.91
CA GLU A 191 13.89 3.21 10.00
C GLU A 191 13.19 1.87 9.82
N LEU A 192 12.85 1.54 8.58
CA LEU A 192 12.25 0.31 8.12
C LEU A 192 13.15 -0.24 7.02
N SER A 193 13.87 -1.33 7.26
CA SER A 193 14.71 -1.96 6.23
C SER A 193 14.29 -3.38 5.94
N GLY A 194 14.55 -3.83 4.71
CA GLY A 194 14.30 -5.21 4.31
C GLY A 194 14.99 -6.24 5.23
N SER A 195 16.23 -5.98 5.64
CA SER A 195 16.97 -6.85 6.56
C SER A 195 16.30 -6.93 7.94
N LYS A 196 15.79 -5.81 8.49
CA LYS A 196 15.04 -5.81 9.75
C LYS A 196 13.74 -6.59 9.60
N LEU A 197 13.00 -6.37 8.51
CA LEU A 197 11.77 -7.13 8.27
C LEU A 197 12.04 -8.62 8.16
N HIS A 198 13.08 -9.04 7.46
CA HIS A 198 13.46 -10.44 7.34
C HIS A 198 13.87 -11.07 8.69
N LEU A 199 14.64 -10.34 9.50
CA LEU A 199 15.26 -10.89 10.71
C LEU A 199 14.37 -10.82 11.95
N THR A 200 13.53 -9.80 12.06
CA THR A 200 12.81 -9.49 13.30
C THR A 200 11.46 -10.18 13.37
N PHE A 201 10.87 -10.55 12.23
CA PHE A 201 9.55 -11.16 12.18
C PHE A 201 9.60 -12.56 11.57
N THR A 202 9.12 -13.56 12.32
CA THR A 202 8.62 -14.81 11.74
C THR A 202 7.41 -14.54 10.84
N ASN A 203 6.98 -15.52 10.04
CA ASN A 203 5.79 -15.35 9.19
C ASN A 203 4.52 -15.10 10.02
N SER A 204 4.32 -15.86 11.09
CA SER A 204 3.16 -15.70 11.96
C SER A 204 3.13 -14.35 12.68
N GLU A 205 4.28 -13.88 13.17
CA GLU A 205 4.35 -12.55 13.80
C GLU A 205 4.09 -11.43 12.79
N TRP A 206 4.56 -11.60 11.56
CA TRP A 206 4.29 -10.66 10.48
C TRP A 206 2.80 -10.61 10.12
N ASP A 207 2.17 -11.77 9.97
CA ASP A 207 0.75 -11.87 9.65
C ASP A 207 -0.11 -11.29 10.78
N GLU A 208 0.23 -11.57 12.04
CA GLU A 208 -0.43 -10.96 13.19
C GLU A 208 -0.28 -9.42 13.19
N PHE A 209 0.91 -8.94 12.86
CA PHE A 209 1.21 -7.52 12.77
C PHE A 209 0.37 -6.83 11.68
N ILE A 210 0.36 -7.35 10.45
CA ILE A 210 -0.42 -6.81 9.33
C ILE A 210 -1.92 -6.88 9.61
N ASN A 211 -2.42 -8.03 10.08
CA ASN A 211 -3.83 -8.18 10.45
C ASN A 211 -4.22 -7.23 11.58
N GLY A 212 -3.33 -7.01 12.55
CA GLY A 212 -3.55 -6.05 13.63
C GLY A 212 -3.59 -4.61 13.15
N LEU A 213 -2.80 -4.23 12.14
CA LEU A 213 -2.87 -2.92 11.50
C LEU A 213 -4.20 -2.73 10.79
N GLN A 214 -4.60 -3.71 9.97
CA GLN A 214 -5.82 -3.65 9.17
C GLN A 214 -7.09 -3.62 10.04
N SER A 215 -7.14 -4.45 11.09
CA SER A 215 -8.25 -4.49 12.05
C SER A 215 -8.25 -3.34 13.06
N GLY A 216 -7.17 -2.56 13.14
CA GLY A 216 -6.99 -1.50 14.14
C GLY A 216 -6.80 -2.02 15.56
N ARG A 217 -6.44 -3.30 15.75
CA ARG A 217 -6.13 -3.86 17.09
C ARG A 217 -5.01 -3.09 17.77
N TRP A 218 -4.03 -2.61 17.00
CA TRP A 218 -2.90 -1.83 17.53
C TRP A 218 -3.27 -0.42 17.99
N ASP A 219 -4.47 0.09 17.67
CA ASP A 219 -4.90 1.41 18.16
C ASP A 219 -5.00 1.44 19.69
N GLN A 220 -5.29 0.29 20.32
CA GLN A 220 -5.44 0.14 21.76
C GLN A 220 -4.12 0.16 22.52
N THR A 221 -3.00 -0.13 21.84
CA THR A 221 -1.67 -0.17 22.44
C THR A 221 -0.98 1.19 22.42
N ILE A 222 -1.65 2.23 21.93
CA ILE A 222 -1.08 3.57 21.72
C ILE A 222 -1.78 4.58 22.61
N GLU A 223 -0.98 5.35 23.35
CA GLU A 223 -1.46 6.55 24.03
C GLU A 223 -1.57 7.70 23.01
N TRP A 224 -2.80 8.09 22.71
CA TRP A 224 -3.15 9.18 21.79
C TRP A 224 -3.22 10.51 22.55
N GLU A 225 -2.50 11.52 22.07
CA GLU A 225 -2.30 12.81 22.75
C GLU A 225 -3.61 13.58 23.03
N ASN A 226 -4.66 13.33 22.24
CA ASN A 226 -5.94 14.04 22.34
C ASN A 226 -7.03 13.29 23.12
N GLY A 227 -6.68 12.22 23.84
CA GLY A 227 -7.69 11.38 24.51
C GLY A 227 -8.65 10.68 23.53
N GLN A 228 -8.33 10.67 22.24
CA GLN A 228 -9.03 9.92 21.19
C GLN A 228 -8.86 8.42 21.43
N LYS A 229 -9.62 7.88 22.37
CA LYS A 229 -9.82 6.44 22.49
C LYS A 229 -10.85 6.06 21.45
N LYS A 230 -10.44 5.23 20.50
CA LYS A 230 -11.35 4.63 19.51
C LYS A 230 -12.55 4.04 20.24
N GLN A 231 -13.77 4.47 19.90
CA GLN A 231 -14.96 3.79 20.37
C GLN A 231 -15.01 2.42 19.68
N LEU A 232 -15.37 1.39 20.45
CA LEU A 232 -15.51 0.02 19.97
C LEU A 232 -16.57 0.00 18.84
N GLY A 233 -16.15 -0.11 17.57
CA GLY A 233 -17.07 -0.10 16.43
C GLY A 233 -16.59 0.62 15.17
N ASP A 234 -15.55 1.47 15.26
CA ASP A 234 -14.97 2.10 14.07
C ASP A 234 -14.19 1.08 13.22
N THR A 235 -14.64 0.90 11.97
CA THR A 235 -14.08 -0.11 11.04
C THR A 235 -12.70 0.23 10.50
N LYS A 236 -12.25 1.48 10.63
CA LYS A 236 -10.94 1.94 10.11
C LYS A 236 -9.92 2.12 11.23
N SER A 237 -8.69 1.68 10.98
CA SER A 237 -7.55 1.78 11.90
C SER A 237 -7.03 3.22 12.00
N LEU A 238 -7.03 3.80 13.21
CA LEU A 238 -6.59 5.19 13.43
C LEU A 238 -5.09 5.32 13.17
N LEU A 239 -4.30 4.35 13.64
CA LEU A 239 -2.88 4.24 13.36
C LEU A 239 -2.60 4.20 11.87
N VAL A 240 -3.35 3.42 11.10
CA VAL A 240 -3.18 3.38 9.64
C VAL A 240 -3.49 4.73 9.03
N SER A 241 -4.57 5.42 9.46
CA SER A 241 -4.89 6.77 8.97
C SER A 241 -3.79 7.79 9.29
N GLU A 242 -3.22 7.77 10.50
CA GLU A 242 -2.08 8.64 10.84
C GLU A 242 -0.84 8.32 10.00
N LEU A 243 -0.54 7.04 9.79
CA LEU A 243 0.58 6.62 8.96
C LEU A 243 0.38 7.03 7.50
N GLN A 244 -0.83 6.88 6.96
CA GLN A 244 -1.18 7.35 5.61
C GLN A 244 -1.00 8.86 5.47
N LEU A 245 -1.43 9.63 6.48
CA LEU A 245 -1.24 11.08 6.50
C LEU A 245 0.25 11.45 6.61
N LYS A 246 1.01 10.72 7.43
CA LYS A 246 2.45 10.97 7.64
C LYS A 246 3.28 10.63 6.40
N PHE A 247 2.96 9.52 5.73
CA PHE A 247 3.67 9.10 4.52
C PHE A 247 3.18 9.82 3.28
N ALA A 248 1.93 10.30 3.27
CA ALA A 248 1.39 11.21 2.28
C ALA A 248 1.76 10.85 0.83
N THR A 249 1.53 9.58 0.45
CA THR A 249 2.02 8.96 -0.78
C THR A 249 1.87 9.80 -2.04
N HIS A 250 0.74 10.50 -2.19
CA HIS A 250 0.42 11.35 -3.33
C HIS A 250 1.38 12.53 -3.52
N TYR A 251 2.14 12.93 -2.51
CA TYR A 251 3.22 13.90 -2.69
C TYR A 251 4.46 13.25 -3.31
N TRP A 252 4.71 11.96 -3.10
CA TRP A 252 5.97 11.34 -3.50
C TRP A 252 5.88 10.62 -4.83
N PHE A 253 4.78 9.91 -5.04
CA PHE A 253 4.59 9.01 -6.18
C PHE A 253 3.27 9.31 -6.89
N TYR A 254 3.33 9.29 -8.22
CA TYR A 254 2.16 9.19 -9.07
C TYR A 254 1.59 7.76 -9.01
N PRO A 255 0.33 7.53 -9.45
CA PRO A 255 -0.27 6.19 -9.47
C PRO A 255 0.50 5.16 -10.30
N ASP A 256 1.23 5.61 -11.32
CA ASP A 256 2.12 4.79 -12.16
C ASP A 256 3.46 4.46 -11.47
N GLY A 257 3.67 4.90 -10.23
CA GLY A 257 4.89 4.67 -9.46
C GLY A 257 6.03 5.64 -9.78
N SER A 258 5.87 6.56 -10.72
CA SER A 258 6.87 7.58 -11.02
C SER A 258 6.94 8.65 -9.93
N MET A 259 8.12 9.26 -9.75
CA MET A 259 8.32 10.28 -8.72
C MET A 259 7.67 11.61 -9.10
N VAL A 260 6.93 12.20 -8.16
CA VAL A 260 6.49 13.59 -8.27
C VAL A 260 7.70 14.51 -8.13
N SER A 261 7.77 15.58 -8.93
CA SER A 261 8.90 16.51 -8.84
C SER A 261 8.83 17.37 -7.57
N SER A 262 9.98 17.81 -7.05
CA SER A 262 10.01 18.72 -5.89
C SER A 262 9.28 20.06 -6.17
N LYS A 263 9.26 20.52 -7.43
CA LYS A 263 8.51 21.71 -7.84
C LYS A 263 7.00 21.48 -7.70
N GLU A 264 6.48 20.38 -8.21
CA GLU A 264 5.05 20.03 -8.13
C GLU A 264 4.62 19.79 -6.69
N ARG A 265 5.40 19.05 -5.90
CA ARG A 265 5.15 18.87 -4.46
C ARG A 265 4.96 20.19 -3.73
N ARG A 266 5.88 21.14 -3.92
CA ARG A 266 5.80 22.45 -3.28
C ARG A 266 4.55 23.22 -3.68
N LEU A 267 4.12 23.13 -4.94
CA LEU A 267 2.88 23.75 -5.39
C LEU A 267 1.65 23.16 -4.69
N VAL A 268 1.58 21.83 -4.56
CA VAL A 268 0.45 21.16 -3.86
C VAL A 268 0.44 21.51 -2.37
N ILE A 269 1.61 21.54 -1.71
CA ILE A 269 1.72 21.92 -0.30
C ILE A 269 1.29 23.38 -0.09
N HIS A 270 1.76 24.30 -0.95
CA HIS A 270 1.37 25.70 -0.90
C HIS A 270 -0.13 25.89 -1.17
N ALA A 271 -0.68 25.23 -2.19
CA ALA A 271 -2.11 25.31 -2.50
C ALA A 271 -2.96 24.82 -1.32
N SER A 272 -2.57 23.71 -0.68
CA SER A 272 -3.25 23.13 0.49
C SER A 272 -3.17 24.03 1.73
N THR A 273 -2.06 24.78 1.88
CA THR A 273 -1.89 25.74 2.97
C THR A 273 -2.72 27.01 2.74
N VAL A 274 -2.79 27.48 1.48
CA VAL A 274 -3.59 28.66 1.11
C VAL A 274 -5.08 28.36 1.23
N THR A 275 -5.57 27.20 0.80
CA THR A 275 -6.99 26.82 0.96
C THR A 275 -7.40 26.65 2.42
N ASN A 276 -6.55 26.07 3.28
CA ASN A 276 -6.82 25.95 4.72
C ASN A 276 -6.79 27.30 5.45
N ASN A 277 -5.91 28.23 5.06
CA ASN A 277 -5.94 29.59 5.59
C ASN A 277 -7.13 30.39 5.05
N SER A 278 -7.54 30.19 3.81
CA SER A 278 -8.76 30.82 3.23
C SER A 278 -10.03 30.33 3.91
N SER A 279 -10.03 29.09 4.41
CA SER A 279 -11.14 28.49 5.16
C SER A 279 -11.17 28.95 6.63
N SER A 280 -10.02 29.34 7.18
CA SER A 280 -9.90 29.85 8.56
C SER A 280 -10.15 31.36 8.65
N SER A 281 -10.08 32.10 7.55
CA SER A 281 -10.30 33.55 7.50
C SER A 281 -11.75 33.98 7.23
N ASN A 282 -12.70 33.04 7.04
CA ASN A 282 -14.11 33.36 6.79
C ASN A 282 -15.07 33.08 7.97
N ASN A 283 -14.56 32.77 9.17
CA ASN A 283 -15.41 32.51 10.35
C ASN A 283 -15.38 33.61 11.42
N MET A 284 -15.20 34.86 11.01
CA MET A 284 -15.44 36.03 11.85
C MET A 284 -16.27 37.05 11.07
N LEU A 285 -17.50 37.23 11.53
CA LEU A 285 -18.54 38.17 11.07
C LEU A 285 -19.30 37.81 9.77
N LEU A 286 -20.45 37.16 9.95
CA LEU A 286 -21.74 37.76 9.60
C LEU A 286 -22.89 37.10 10.39
N HIS A 287 -23.61 37.95 11.13
CA HIS A 287 -24.92 37.79 11.80
C HIS A 287 -25.70 36.50 11.51
N ARG A 288 -26.13 35.71 12.52
CA ARG A 288 -27.15 36.04 13.55
C ARG A 288 -28.32 36.89 13.02
N ASN A 289 -29.15 36.29 12.16
CA ASN A 289 -30.61 36.38 12.19
C ASN A 289 -31.20 35.62 11.00
N SER A 290 -31.80 34.46 11.25
CA SER A 290 -32.92 33.95 10.44
C SER A 290 -33.82 33.15 11.37
N MET A 291 -34.89 33.81 11.82
CA MET A 291 -36.02 33.17 12.46
C MET A 291 -36.74 32.31 11.43
N ASP A 292 -37.01 31.08 11.84
CA ASP A 292 -37.89 30.12 11.19
C ASP A 292 -39.34 30.66 11.14
N PRO A 293 -39.98 30.80 9.96
CA PRO A 293 -41.36 31.24 9.86
C PRO A 293 -42.30 30.02 9.90
N SER A 294 -42.39 29.42 11.09
CA SER A 294 -43.26 28.25 11.31
C SER A 294 -43.94 28.36 12.68
N ASN A 295 -44.82 29.35 12.86
CA ASN A 295 -45.90 29.32 13.85
C ASN A 295 -46.90 30.46 13.59
N LEU A 296 -47.79 30.23 12.61
CA LEU A 296 -49.14 30.79 12.65
C LEU A 296 -49.92 30.06 13.76
N ILE A 297 -50.52 30.81 14.69
CA ILE A 297 -51.91 30.68 15.20
C ILE A 297 -52.04 31.44 16.53
N HIS A 298 -52.97 32.43 16.53
CA HIS A 298 -53.65 33.06 17.69
C HIS A 298 -52.78 33.79 18.74
N ASN A 299 -53.08 35.00 19.23
CA ASN A 299 -54.38 35.61 19.48
C ASN A 299 -54.20 37.12 19.81
N HIS A 300 -55.21 37.91 19.45
CA HIS A 300 -55.77 39.07 20.18
C HIS A 300 -54.91 40.31 20.56
N HIS A 301 -55.15 41.39 19.82
CA HIS A 301 -55.75 42.65 20.30
C HIS A 301 -55.43 43.10 21.74
N GLN A 302 -54.54 44.09 21.92
CA GLN A 302 -54.93 45.34 22.58
C GLN A 302 -53.91 46.47 22.39
N GLN A 303 -54.48 47.56 21.90
CA GLN A 303 -54.02 48.93 21.84
C GLN A 303 -53.60 49.51 23.20
N GLN A 304 -52.66 50.46 23.14
CA GLN A 304 -52.60 51.78 23.83
C GLN A 304 -51.47 52.08 24.83
N HIS A 305 -50.74 53.16 24.45
CA HIS A 305 -50.29 54.31 25.24
C HIS A 305 -49.13 54.22 26.25
N GLN A 306 -48.03 54.92 25.90
CA GLN A 306 -47.33 56.04 26.60
C GLN A 306 -45.81 55.97 26.30
N ARG A 307 -45.27 56.80 25.40
CA ARG A 307 -44.71 58.16 25.57
C ARG A 307 -43.62 58.31 26.67
N LEU A 308 -42.42 58.65 26.18
CA LEU A 308 -41.43 59.63 26.69
C LEU A 308 -40.60 59.25 27.94
N HIS A 309 -39.30 58.98 27.77
CA HIS A 309 -38.18 59.94 27.95
C HIS A 309 -36.83 59.22 28.11
N THR A 310 -35.86 59.60 27.28
CA THR A 310 -34.40 59.46 27.48
C THR A 310 -33.88 60.66 28.34
N PRO A 311 -32.58 60.75 28.66
CA PRO A 311 -31.86 59.97 29.66
C PRO A 311 -31.10 60.90 30.66
N HIS A 312 -30.47 60.32 31.68
CA HIS A 312 -29.16 60.77 32.16
C HIS A 312 -28.42 59.59 32.79
#